data_AF-A0A015WYB4-F1
#
_entry.id   AF-A0A015WYB4-F1
#
_cell.length_a   1.000
_cell.length_b   1.000
_cell.length_c   1.000
_cell.angle_alpha   90.00
_cell.angle_beta   90.00
_cell.angle_gamma   90.00
#
_symmetry.space_group_name_H-M   'P 1'
#
loop_
_entity.id
_entity.type
_entity.pdbx_description
1 polymer ?
#
loop_
_entity_poly.entity_id
_entity_poly.type
_entity_poly.pdbx_seq_one_letter_code
_entity_poly.pdbx_strand_id
1 'polypeptide(L)'
;MQIPGIISNNEGVIKALIESYILDAKEQNIKTCKDSLARYIEEKKLFGKIRNGVFKPLVFSTIRTYVNEIWNKMERKKKSQEGKR
;
A
#
# COMPACT_ATOMS: atom_id res chain seq x y z
N MET A 1 14.37 5.53 0.75
CA MET A 1 14.23 5.17 2.17
C MET A 1 13.82 3.71 2.23
N GLN A 2 14.77 2.80 2.50
CA GLN A 2 14.47 1.37 2.71
C GLN A 2 14.11 1.18 4.17
N ILE A 3 12.93 0.61 4.44
CA ILE A 3 12.51 0.29 5.81
C ILE A 3 13.04 -1.12 6.11
N PRO A 4 14.00 -1.28 7.04
CA PRO A 4 14.54 -2.60 7.36
C PRO A 4 13.45 -3.48 7.96
N GLY A 5 13.30 -4.68 7.40
CA GLY A 5 12.45 -5.75 7.93
C GLY A 5 11.13 -6.00 7.22
N ILE A 6 10.76 -5.28 6.15
CA ILE A 6 9.83 -5.89 5.19
C ILE A 6 10.65 -6.99 4.51
N ILE A 7 10.30 -8.26 4.74
CA ILE A 7 10.89 -9.32 3.92
C ILE A 7 10.44 -9.06 2.48
N SER A 8 11.46 -8.83 1.67
CA SER A 8 11.49 -8.31 0.31
C SER A 8 10.87 -9.21 -0.75
N ASN A 9 10.16 -10.27 -0.42
CA ASN A 9 9.64 -11.16 -1.47
C ASN A 9 8.33 -10.68 -2.09
N ASN A 10 7.63 -9.72 -1.49
CA ASN A 10 6.33 -9.30 -2.02
C ASN A 10 6.12 -7.78 -2.02
N GLU A 11 7.13 -6.92 -1.87
CA GLU A 11 6.91 -5.47 -2.02
C GLU A 11 6.28 -5.15 -3.39
N GLY A 12 6.73 -5.83 -4.45
CA GLY A 12 6.11 -5.75 -5.77
C GLY A 12 4.66 -6.27 -5.81
N VAL A 13 4.36 -7.40 -5.16
CA VAL A 13 3.00 -7.99 -5.10
C VAL A 13 2.05 -7.12 -4.27
N ILE A 14 2.54 -6.61 -3.15
CA ILE A 14 1.85 -5.67 -2.28
C ILE A 14 1.54 -4.38 -3.04
N LYS A 15 2.53 -3.84 -3.73
CA LYS A 15 2.37 -2.67 -4.58
C LYS A 15 1.36 -2.95 -5.69
N ALA A 16 1.41 -4.10 -6.33
CA ALA A 16 0.45 -4.51 -7.36
C ALA A 16 -0.98 -4.67 -6.81
N LEU A 17 -1.15 -5.25 -5.62
CA LEU A 17 -2.45 -5.44 -4.97
C LEU A 17 -3.07 -4.12 -4.52
N ILE A 18 -2.24 -3.22 -3.99
CA ILE A 18 -2.67 -1.85 -3.70
C ILE A 18 -3.00 -1.14 -5.02
N GLU A 19 -2.16 -1.25 -6.05
CA GLU A 19 -2.39 -0.64 -7.36
C GLU A 19 -3.69 -1.11 -8.02
N SER A 20 -4.01 -2.41 -7.99
CA SER A 20 -5.26 -2.94 -8.54
C SER A 20 -6.48 -2.39 -7.79
N TYR A 21 -6.42 -2.40 -6.45
CA TYR A 21 -7.50 -1.88 -5.61
C TYR A 21 -7.73 -0.37 -5.82
N ILE A 22 -6.65 0.41 -6.00
CA ILE A 22 -6.73 1.85 -6.29
C ILE A 22 -7.33 2.11 -7.68
N LEU A 23 -6.95 1.31 -8.69
CA LEU A 23 -7.49 1.44 -10.04
C LEU A 23 -8.99 1.17 -10.08
N ASP A 24 -9.44 0.13 -9.38
CA ASP A 24 -10.86 -0.24 -9.28
C ASP A 24 -11.67 0.76 -8.43
N ALA A 25 -11.06 1.36 -7.41
CA ALA A 25 -11.73 2.30 -6.51
C ALA A 25 -11.94 3.71 -7.07
N LYS A 26 -11.52 3.99 -8.32
CA LYS A 26 -11.67 5.33 -8.95
C LYS A 26 -13.12 5.80 -9.10
N GLU A 27 -14.11 4.96 -8.84
CA GLU A 27 -15.53 5.32 -8.79
C GLU A 27 -16.04 5.68 -7.37
N GLN A 28 -15.21 5.61 -6.32
CA GLN A 28 -15.64 5.75 -4.92
C GLN A 28 -14.88 6.83 -4.13
N ASN A 29 -15.38 7.16 -2.92
CA ASN A 29 -14.76 8.11 -2.00
C ASN A 29 -13.34 7.66 -1.57
N ILE A 30 -12.33 8.33 -2.12
CA ILE A 30 -10.90 8.01 -1.99
C ILE A 30 -10.43 7.86 -0.54
N LYS A 31 -10.93 8.71 0.37
CA LYS A 31 -10.53 8.66 1.79
C LYS A 31 -11.01 7.37 2.46
N THR A 32 -12.29 7.04 2.25
CA THR A 32 -12.90 5.80 2.75
C THR A 32 -12.23 4.57 2.15
N CYS A 33 -11.86 4.63 0.87
CA CYS A 33 -11.17 3.55 0.19
C CYS A 33 -9.77 3.24 0.78
N LYS A 34 -8.95 4.28 1.00
CA LYS A 34 -7.61 4.15 1.60
C LYS A 34 -7.65 3.54 3.00
N ASP A 35 -8.57 4.02 3.84
CA ASP A 35 -8.72 3.53 5.21
C ASP A 35 -9.30 2.10 5.23
N SER A 36 -10.22 1.76 4.32
CA SER A 36 -10.77 0.39 4.19
C SER A 36 -9.70 -0.60 3.72
N LEU A 37 -8.86 -0.22 2.75
CA LEU A 37 -7.76 -1.06 2.28
C LEU A 37 -6.73 -1.30 3.40
N ALA A 38 -6.37 -0.25 4.14
CA ALA A 38 -5.45 -0.39 5.27
C ALA A 38 -6.02 -1.31 6.35
N ARG A 39 -7.33 -1.23 6.61
CA ARG A 39 -8.02 -2.06 7.58
C ARG A 39 -8.07 -3.53 7.15
N TYR A 40 -8.37 -3.79 5.87
CA TYR A 40 -8.34 -5.14 5.31
C TYR A 40 -6.96 -5.79 5.43
N ILE A 41 -5.89 -5.05 5.11
CA ILE A 41 -4.51 -5.54 5.22
C ILE A 41 -4.15 -5.87 6.69
N GLU A 42 -4.58 -5.03 7.63
CA GLU A 42 -4.37 -5.25 9.06
C GLU A 42 -5.14 -6.50 9.55
N GLU A 43 -6.44 -6.57 9.28
CA GLU A 43 -7.32 -7.67 9.71
C GLU A 43 -6.84 -9.02 9.20
N LYS A 44 -6.41 -9.06 7.93
CA LYS A 44 -5.87 -10.26 7.30
C LYS A 44 -4.39 -10.50 7.61
N LYS A 45 -3.76 -9.61 8.38
CA LYS A 45 -2.34 -9.66 8.77
C LYS A 45 -1.42 -9.87 7.56
N LEU A 46 -1.76 -9.25 6.43
CA LEU A 46 -1.06 -9.48 5.17
C LEU A 46 0.32 -8.85 5.18
N PHE A 47 0.50 -7.76 5.93
CA PHE A 47 1.77 -7.07 6.02
C PHE A 47 2.39 -7.30 7.38
N GLY A 48 3.69 -7.57 7.37
CA GLY A 48 4.44 -7.81 8.58
C GLY A 48 5.93 -7.88 8.29
N LYS A 49 6.69 -7.96 9.37
CA LYS A 49 8.14 -8.13 9.35
C LYS A 49 8.47 -9.48 9.95
N ILE A 50 9.39 -10.22 9.36
CA ILE A 50 9.95 -11.37 10.06
C ILE A 50 10.99 -10.86 11.04
N ARG A 51 10.86 -11.25 12.32
CA ARG A 51 11.86 -11.01 13.36
C ARG A 51 12.15 -12.34 14.03
N ASN A 52 13.40 -12.78 13.98
CA ASN A 52 13.86 -14.06 14.54
C ASN A 52 13.03 -15.25 14.02
N GLY A 53 12.78 -15.30 12.70
CA GLY A 53 11.97 -16.36 12.07
C GLY A 53 10.45 -16.25 12.30
N VAL A 54 9.98 -15.31 13.13
CA VAL A 54 8.55 -15.13 13.43
C VAL A 54 7.98 -13.96 12.64
N PHE A 55 6.88 -14.19 11.93
CA PHE A 55 6.12 -13.13 11.27
C PHE A 55 5.40 -12.26 12.30
N LYS A 56 5.68 -10.95 12.27
CA LYS A 56 5.04 -9.94 13.12
C LYS A 56 4.25 -8.97 12.24
N PRO A 57 2.91 -8.97 12.30
CA PRO A 57 2.08 -8.06 11.52
C PRO A 57 2.41 -6.59 11.77
N LEU A 58 2.24 -5.75 10.77
CA LEU A 58 2.29 -4.30 10.90
C LEU A 58 0.98 -3.79 11.53
N VAL A 59 1.09 -2.70 12.28
CA VAL A 59 -0.08 -2.01 12.85
C VAL A 59 -0.75 -1.11 11.82
N PHE A 60 -2.06 -0.85 11.99
CA PHE A 60 -2.87 -0.01 11.10
C PHE A 60 -2.18 1.29 10.66
N SER A 61 -1.62 2.06 11.59
CA SER A 61 -1.01 3.36 11.30
C SER A 61 0.15 3.26 10.30
N THR A 62 0.93 2.19 10.39
CA THR A 62 2.04 1.92 9.46
C THR A 62 1.49 1.52 8.10
N ILE A 63 0.49 0.64 8.07
CA ILE A 63 -0.16 0.20 6.83
C ILE A 63 -0.81 1.39 6.10
N ARG A 64 -1.57 2.21 6.83
CA ARG A 64 -2.23 3.42 6.32
C ARG A 64 -1.24 4.40 5.70
N THR A 65 -0.11 4.63 6.38
CA THR A 65 0.97 5.49 5.86
C THR A 65 1.51 4.95 4.54
N TYR A 66 1.76 3.65 4.48
CA TYR A 66 2.27 2.98 3.28
C TYR A 66 1.27 3.04 2.10
N VAL A 67 -0.02 2.78 2.35
CA VAL A 67 -1.09 2.93 1.35
C VAL A 67 -1.15 4.36 0.81
N ASN A 68 -1.08 5.36 1.69
CA ASN A 68 -1.08 6.77 1.29
C ASN A 68 0.12 7.14 0.42
N GLU A 69 1.33 6.67 0.76
CA GLU A 69 2.52 6.94 -0.03
C GLU A 69 2.44 6.36 -1.44
N ILE A 70 1.93 5.13 -1.59
CA ILE A 70 1.74 4.48 -2.90
C ILE A 70 0.71 5.27 -3.71
N TRP A 71 -0.42 5.62 -3.09
CA TRP A 71 -1.46 6.42 -3.75
C TRP A 71 -0.90 7.74 -4.28
N ASN A 72 -0.19 8.50 -3.45
CA ASN A 72 0.38 9.78 -3.84
C ASN A 72 1.47 9.63 -4.93
N LYS A 73 2.22 8.53 -4.94
CA LYS A 73 3.17 8.21 -6.03
C LYS A 73 2.43 7.96 -7.35
N MET A 74 1.28 7.28 -7.32
CA MET A 74 0.47 7.01 -8.50
C MET A 74 -0.16 8.28 -9.08
N GLU A 75 -0.74 9.14 -8.23
CA GLU A 75 -1.29 10.43 -8.66
C GLU A 75 -0.22 11.31 -9.33
N ARG A 76 0.99 11.35 -8.78
CA ARG A 76 2.11 12.09 -9.38
C ARG A 76 2.57 11.50 -10.71
N LYS A 77 2.64 10.17 -10.85
CA LYS A 77 2.98 9.51 -12.12
C LYS A 77 1.96 9.82 -13.22
N LYS A 78 0.66 9.79 -12.90
CA LYS A 78 -0.39 10.11 -13.86
C LYS A 78 -0.25 11.56 -14.38
N LYS A 79 -0.07 12.52 -13.47
CA LYS A 79 0.13 13.93 -13.83
C LYS A 79 1.37 14.16 -14.70
N SER A 80 2.46 13.43 -14.49
CA SER A 80 3.67 13.57 -15.33
C SER A 80 3.55 12.91 -16.70
N GLN A 81 2.64 11.93 -16.87
CA GLN A 81 2.33 11.34 -18.17
C GLN A 81 1.32 12.16 -18.97
N GLU A 82 0.35 12.82 -18.32
CA GLU A 82 -0.62 13.70 -18.99
C GLU A 82 0.03 15.01 -19.49
N GLY A 83 1.03 15.56 -18.78
CA GLY A 83 1.74 16.76 -19.20
C GLY A 83 2.81 16.57 -20.29
N LYS A 84 2.96 15.35 -20.83
CA LYS A 84 3.89 15.01 -21.93
C LYS A 84 3.17 14.73 -23.26
N ARG A 85 1.87 14.99 -23.35
CA ARG A 85 1.08 14.88 -24.58
C ARG A 85 0.94 16.22 -25.27
#